data_AF-A0AAU1CHL0-F1
#
_entry.id   AF-A0AAU1CHL0-F1
#
_cell.length_a   1.000
_cell.length_b   1.000
_cell.length_c   1.000
_cell.angle_alpha   90.00
_cell.angle_beta   90.00
_cell.angle_gamma   90.00
#
_symmetry.space_group_name_H-M   'P 1'
#
loop_
_entity.id
_entity.type
_entity.pdbx_description
1 polymer ?
#
loop_
_entity_poly.entity_id
_entity_poly.type
_entity_poly.pdbx_seq_one_letter_code
_entity_poly.pdbx_strand_id
1 'polypeptide(L)'
;MSRTPSSPQPSRRSARASALTTGLLAAAALAAAVAVAPGAAADAENVPPAGSSPVCAFYDGDGMTVVGDQGDRAFQVQCMLANRRYLPWDAVDGTFGLRTLDAVRRFQADHPPLLSTGLVDTDTWAALWRGDAPADAGA
;
A
#
# COMPACT_ATOMS: atom_id res chain seq x y z
N MET A 1 -29.90 11.82 37.05
CA MET A 1 -29.94 10.37 36.75
C MET A 1 -30.93 10.15 35.62
N SER A 2 -30.39 9.83 34.46
CA SER A 2 -30.93 9.09 33.31
C SER A 2 -32.45 8.87 33.19
N ARG A 3 -33.02 9.25 32.03
CA ARG A 3 -33.54 8.35 30.96
C ARG A 3 -34.54 9.12 30.07
N THR A 4 -34.11 9.41 28.84
CA THR A 4 -34.94 9.81 27.71
C THR A 4 -35.92 8.69 27.33
N PRO A 5 -37.21 8.99 27.06
CA PRO A 5 -38.18 8.01 26.60
C PRO A 5 -38.21 7.85 25.07
N SER A 6 -38.62 6.64 24.71
CA SER A 6 -38.81 6.01 23.40
C SER A 6 -39.94 6.62 22.56
N SER A 7 -39.69 6.79 21.24
CA SER A 7 -40.53 6.54 20.02
C SER A 7 -42.06 6.83 20.01
N PRO A 8 -42.80 6.70 18.87
CA PRO A 8 -42.55 6.88 17.43
C PRO A 8 -43.60 7.83 16.77
N GLN A 9 -43.44 8.25 15.50
CA GLN A 9 -44.47 8.98 14.72
C GLN A 9 -44.24 8.78 13.19
N PRO A 10 -45.23 8.98 12.30
CA PRO A 10 -46.06 7.89 11.79
C PRO A 10 -46.06 7.72 10.26
N SER A 11 -46.64 6.59 9.87
CA SER A 11 -47.02 6.12 8.54
C SER A 11 -47.75 7.16 7.68
N ARG A 12 -47.25 7.43 6.46
CA ARG A 12 -48.07 7.99 5.37
C ARG A 12 -48.38 6.88 4.36
N ARG A 13 -49.65 6.49 4.35
CA ARG A 13 -50.25 5.59 3.36
C ARG A 13 -50.77 6.38 2.15
N SER A 14 -50.81 5.68 1.01
CA SER A 14 -51.74 5.82 -0.12
C SER A 14 -51.42 6.95 -1.12
N ALA A 15 -51.60 6.84 -2.45
CA ALA A 15 -51.91 5.76 -3.40
C ALA A 15 -52.02 6.41 -4.82
N ARG A 16 -52.15 5.57 -5.87
CA ARG A 16 -52.62 5.80 -7.27
C ARG A 16 -51.48 6.04 -8.29
N ALA A 17 -51.06 5.08 -9.13
CA ALA A 17 -51.73 4.27 -10.17
C ALA A 17 -52.13 5.07 -11.42
N SER A 18 -51.51 4.76 -12.58
CA SER A 18 -52.16 4.55 -13.89
C SER A 18 -51.10 4.18 -14.96
N ALA A 19 -51.43 3.20 -15.79
CA ALA A 19 -50.61 2.68 -16.88
C ALA A 19 -51.29 2.94 -18.25
N LEU A 20 -50.49 2.74 -19.32
CA LEU A 20 -50.82 2.44 -20.74
C LEU A 20 -50.96 3.62 -21.72
N THR A 21 -50.14 3.62 -22.78
CA THR A 21 -50.54 3.45 -24.19
C THR A 21 -49.31 3.37 -25.14
N THR A 22 -49.48 2.64 -26.24
CA THR A 22 -48.51 1.99 -27.14
C THR A 22 -48.16 2.79 -28.41
N GLY A 23 -46.97 2.57 -29.02
CA GLY A 23 -46.69 2.92 -30.43
C GLY A 23 -45.26 2.63 -30.95
N LEU A 24 -45.13 1.61 -31.81
CA LEU A 24 -44.00 1.13 -32.67
C LEU A 24 -43.39 2.24 -33.58
N LEU A 25 -42.20 2.22 -34.22
CA LEU A 25 -41.17 1.25 -34.66
C LEU A 25 -39.97 2.10 -35.16
N ALA A 26 -38.70 1.80 -34.82
CA ALA A 26 -37.54 2.05 -35.70
C ALA A 26 -36.23 1.43 -35.18
N ALA A 27 -35.67 0.54 -36.00
CA ALA A 27 -34.26 0.25 -36.25
C ALA A 27 -33.31 -0.15 -35.10
N ALA A 28 -32.75 -1.36 -35.28
CA ALA A 28 -31.60 -1.90 -34.59
C ALA A 28 -30.34 -1.04 -34.73
N ALA A 29 -29.59 -0.92 -33.63
CA ALA A 29 -28.15 -1.09 -33.64
C ALA A 29 -27.71 -1.53 -32.23
N LEU A 30 -27.15 -2.74 -32.13
CA LEU A 30 -26.31 -3.11 -30.99
C LEU A 30 -25.09 -2.17 -31.02
N ALA A 31 -25.11 -1.10 -30.23
CA ALA A 31 -23.89 -0.42 -29.88
C ALA A 31 -23.29 -1.13 -28.67
N ALA A 32 -22.42 -2.10 -28.94
CA ALA A 32 -21.44 -2.60 -27.99
C ALA A 32 -20.50 -1.43 -27.64
N ALA A 33 -20.84 -0.65 -26.61
CA ALA A 33 -19.92 0.31 -26.03
C ALA A 33 -19.02 -0.45 -25.07
N VAL A 34 -17.83 -0.79 -25.59
CA VAL A 34 -16.57 -1.15 -24.93
C VAL A 34 -16.63 -1.06 -23.40
N ALA A 35 -16.40 -2.19 -22.75
CA ALA A 35 -15.90 -2.21 -21.39
C ALA A 35 -14.61 -1.39 -21.35
N VAL A 36 -14.69 -0.15 -20.89
CA VAL A 36 -13.55 0.49 -20.24
C VAL A 36 -13.29 -0.37 -19.01
N ALA A 37 -12.34 -1.31 -19.16
CA ALA A 37 -11.60 -1.76 -18.01
C ALA A 37 -11.07 -0.48 -17.33
N PRO A 38 -11.14 -0.35 -16.00
CA PRO A 38 -10.15 0.48 -15.34
C PRO A 38 -8.80 -0.14 -15.70
N GLY A 39 -8.17 0.36 -16.77
CA GLY A 39 -6.74 0.27 -16.92
C GLY A 39 -6.21 0.85 -15.62
N ALA A 40 -5.50 0.02 -14.86
CA ALA A 40 -4.87 0.39 -13.62
C ALA A 40 -4.32 1.81 -13.76
N ALA A 41 -5.02 2.78 -13.16
CA ALA A 41 -4.32 3.92 -12.65
C ALA A 41 -3.40 3.28 -11.61
N ALA A 42 -2.16 3.00 -12.00
CA ALA A 42 -1.09 3.01 -11.02
C ALA A 42 -1.19 4.41 -10.43
N ASP A 43 -1.69 4.46 -9.21
CA ASP A 43 -1.98 5.69 -8.49
C ASP A 43 -0.72 6.55 -8.56
N ALA A 44 -0.82 7.75 -9.14
CA ALA A 44 0.30 8.68 -9.24
C ALA A 44 0.82 9.13 -7.86
N GLU A 45 0.15 8.72 -6.79
CA GLU A 45 0.55 8.89 -5.39
C GLU A 45 1.59 7.87 -4.91
N ASN A 46 1.89 6.80 -5.67
CA ASN A 46 2.89 5.82 -5.27
C ASN A 46 4.01 5.68 -6.31
N VAL A 47 4.55 6.81 -6.76
CA VAL A 47 5.83 6.82 -7.49
C VAL A 47 6.93 6.63 -6.45
N PRO A 48 7.69 5.51 -6.49
CA PRO A 48 8.78 5.30 -5.55
C PRO A 48 9.78 6.47 -5.66
N PRO A 49 10.34 6.99 -4.56
CA PRO A 49 11.30 8.07 -4.64
C PRO A 49 12.49 7.63 -5.49
N ALA A 50 13.09 8.59 -6.19
CA ALA A 50 14.22 8.33 -7.06
C ALA A 50 15.31 7.55 -6.30
N GLY A 51 15.56 6.29 -6.73
CA GLY A 51 16.48 5.36 -6.08
C GLY A 51 15.82 4.19 -5.34
N SER A 52 14.50 4.12 -5.28
CA SER A 52 13.79 2.92 -4.80
C SER A 52 13.61 1.93 -5.94
N SER A 53 13.88 0.65 -5.68
CA SER A 53 13.46 -0.42 -6.59
C SER A 53 11.94 -0.38 -6.74
N PRO A 54 11.37 -0.32 -7.95
CA PRO A 54 9.90 -0.37 -8.13
C PRO A 54 9.30 -1.69 -7.64
N VAL A 55 10.13 -2.69 -7.33
CA VAL A 55 9.72 -3.96 -6.72
C VAL A 55 9.27 -3.77 -5.27
N CYS A 56 9.81 -2.76 -4.56
CA CYS A 56 9.49 -2.46 -3.17
C CYS A 56 9.04 -0.99 -3.09
N ALA A 57 7.72 -0.77 -3.16
CA ALA A 57 7.11 0.56 -3.13
C ALA A 57 5.96 0.60 -2.12
N PHE A 58 6.22 0.18 -0.89
CA PHE A 58 5.26 0.26 0.22
C PHE A 58 5.45 1.54 1.04
N TYR A 59 6.71 2.00 1.17
CA TYR A 59 7.07 3.16 1.97
C TYR A 59 8.27 3.88 1.37
N ASP A 60 8.24 5.22 1.37
CA ASP A 60 9.21 6.11 0.74
C ASP A 60 9.94 7.03 1.72
N GLY A 61 9.51 7.09 2.98
CA GLY A 61 10.16 7.87 4.04
C GLY A 61 11.25 7.08 4.78
N ASP A 62 11.87 7.70 5.79
CA ASP A 62 13.00 7.19 6.58
C ASP A 62 12.71 7.07 8.08
N GLY A 63 11.43 6.99 8.44
CA GLY A 63 10.99 6.92 9.82
C GLY A 63 11.53 5.69 10.53
N MET A 64 12.03 5.90 11.74
CA MET A 64 12.56 4.84 12.62
C MET A 64 11.65 3.63 12.63
N THR A 65 12.19 2.48 12.25
CA THR A 65 11.45 1.21 12.18
C THR A 65 12.12 0.15 13.03
N VAL A 66 11.35 -0.48 13.92
CA VAL A 66 11.84 -1.36 14.97
C VAL A 66 10.98 -2.61 15.11
N VAL A 67 11.45 -3.57 15.91
CA VAL A 67 10.69 -4.77 16.26
C VAL A 67 9.34 -4.40 16.86
N GLY A 68 8.29 -5.04 16.36
CA GLY A 68 6.90 -4.78 16.74
C GLY A 68 6.16 -3.86 15.78
N ASP A 69 6.88 -3.11 14.94
CA ASP A 69 6.25 -2.31 13.88
C ASP A 69 5.58 -3.20 12.84
N GLN A 70 4.48 -2.70 12.29
CA GLN A 70 3.65 -3.39 11.30
C GLN A 70 3.25 -2.45 10.17
N GLY A 71 2.89 -3.02 9.03
CA GLY A 71 2.41 -2.29 7.85
C GLY A 71 3.53 -1.85 6.91
N ASP A 72 3.29 -0.77 6.18
CA ASP A 72 4.08 -0.38 5.00
C ASP A 72 5.58 -0.24 5.26
N ARG A 73 5.97 0.31 6.42
CA ARG A 73 7.38 0.42 6.82
C ARG A 73 8.03 -0.95 6.98
N ALA A 74 7.37 -1.87 7.66
CA ALA A 74 7.87 -3.22 7.86
C ALA A 74 7.93 -3.98 6.52
N PHE A 75 6.91 -3.85 5.66
CA PHE A 75 6.92 -4.42 4.31
C PHE A 75 8.09 -3.91 3.48
N GLN A 76 8.33 -2.60 3.49
CA GLN A 76 9.42 -1.99 2.73
C GLN A 76 10.79 -2.50 3.18
N VAL A 77 11.06 -2.52 4.49
CA VAL A 77 12.31 -3.09 5.04
C VAL A 77 12.47 -4.55 4.62
N GLN A 78 11.45 -5.37 4.84
CA GLN A 78 11.49 -6.80 4.53
C GLN A 78 11.73 -7.06 3.03
N CYS A 79 11.03 -6.33 2.16
CA CYS A 79 11.18 -6.45 0.70
C CYS A 79 12.61 -6.09 0.24
N MET A 80 13.16 -4.98 0.74
CA MET A 80 14.52 -4.56 0.39
C MET A 80 15.58 -5.53 0.92
N LEU A 81 15.39 -6.09 2.12
CA LEU A 81 16.26 -7.15 2.66
C LEU A 81 16.14 -8.45 1.87
N ALA A 82 14.94 -8.77 1.36
CA ALA A 82 14.71 -9.96 0.55
C ALA A 82 15.36 -9.88 -0.84
N ASN A 83 15.23 -8.72 -1.50
CA ASN A 83 15.98 -8.40 -2.72
C ASN A 83 17.49 -8.62 -2.55
N ARG A 84 18.01 -8.24 -1.37
CA ARG A 84 19.43 -8.33 -1.01
C ARG A 84 19.83 -9.66 -0.36
N ARG A 85 18.93 -10.65 -0.32
CA ARG A 85 19.16 -12.00 0.22
C ARG A 85 19.44 -12.09 1.73
N TYR A 86 19.16 -11.04 2.49
CA TYR A 86 19.24 -11.07 3.96
C TYR A 86 18.00 -11.70 4.60
N LEU A 87 16.86 -11.63 3.90
CA LEU A 87 15.59 -12.20 4.32
C LEU A 87 15.02 -13.08 3.21
N PRO A 88 14.44 -14.26 3.48
CA PRO A 88 13.74 -15.02 2.45
C PRO A 88 12.38 -14.38 2.15
N TRP A 89 11.91 -14.53 0.90
CA TRP A 89 10.68 -13.89 0.42
C TRP A 89 9.40 -14.35 1.15
N ASP A 90 9.40 -15.56 1.70
CA ASP A 90 8.29 -16.10 2.49
C ASP A 90 8.14 -15.43 3.87
N ALA A 91 9.13 -14.65 4.30
CA ALA A 91 9.12 -13.89 5.54
C ALA A 91 8.70 -12.42 5.35
N VAL A 92 8.29 -12.03 4.14
CA VAL A 92 7.74 -10.70 3.86
C VAL A 92 6.25 -10.71 4.20
N ASP A 93 5.93 -10.37 5.44
CA ASP A 93 4.58 -10.45 6.02
C ASP A 93 4.08 -9.11 6.58
N GLY A 94 4.89 -8.05 6.49
CA GLY A 94 4.55 -6.72 6.98
C GLY A 94 4.63 -6.59 8.49
N THR A 95 5.23 -7.56 9.19
CA THR A 95 5.45 -7.52 10.65
C THR A 95 6.94 -7.59 10.96
N PHE A 96 7.48 -6.55 11.59
CA PHE A 96 8.87 -6.56 12.02
C PHE A 96 9.05 -7.48 13.23
N GLY A 97 9.27 -8.77 12.96
CA GLY A 97 9.56 -9.81 13.95
C GLY A 97 11.05 -10.13 14.08
N LEU A 98 11.35 -11.23 14.79
CA LEU A 98 12.73 -11.65 15.05
C LEU A 98 13.51 -12.01 13.77
N ARG A 99 12.85 -12.61 12.77
CA ARG A 99 13.49 -12.92 11.48
C ARG A 99 13.95 -11.64 10.76
N THR A 100 13.13 -10.59 10.78
CA THR A 100 13.47 -9.27 10.23
C THR A 100 14.59 -8.62 11.04
N LEU A 101 14.54 -8.66 12.37
CA LEU A 101 15.60 -8.14 13.24
C LEU A 101 16.96 -8.75 12.91
N ASP A 102 17.04 -10.08 12.82
CA ASP A 102 18.29 -10.76 12.52
C ASP A 102 18.80 -10.44 11.10
N ALA A 103 17.89 -10.23 10.15
CA ALA A 103 18.23 -9.81 8.80
C ALA A 103 18.78 -8.37 8.77
N VAL A 104 18.16 -7.43 9.51
CA VAL A 104 18.64 -6.05 9.65
C VAL A 104 20.02 -6.01 10.27
N ARG A 105 20.27 -6.76 11.34
CA ARG A 105 21.59 -6.83 12.00
C ARG A 105 22.68 -7.30 11.05
N ARG A 106 22.41 -8.37 10.29
CA ARG A 106 23.33 -8.87 9.26
C ARG A 106 23.60 -7.82 8.19
N PHE A 107 22.55 -7.19 7.68
CA PHE A 107 22.68 -6.10 6.71
C PHE A 107 23.55 -4.97 7.25
N GLN A 108 23.32 -4.51 8.47
CA GLN A 108 24.11 -3.45 9.09
C GLN A 108 25.58 -3.84 9.30
N ALA A 109 25.84 -5.06 9.76
CA ALA A 109 27.20 -5.56 9.93
C ALA A 109 27.99 -5.58 8.62
N ASP A 110 27.30 -5.88 7.51
CA ASP A 110 27.89 -5.95 6.17
C ASP A 110 28.02 -4.59 5.47
N HIS A 111 27.44 -3.52 6.05
CA HIS A 111 27.44 -2.16 5.47
C HIS A 111 28.03 -1.12 6.44
N PRO A 112 29.36 -1.08 6.63
CA PRO A 112 30.01 0.01 7.36
C PRO A 112 29.64 1.38 6.76
N PRO A 113 29.46 2.43 7.57
CA PRO A 113 29.75 2.52 9.00
C PRO A 113 28.59 2.14 9.94
N LEU A 114 27.59 1.39 9.47
CA LEU A 114 26.42 1.07 10.29
C LEU A 114 26.79 0.20 11.50
N LEU A 115 26.11 0.46 12.62
CA LEU A 115 26.17 -0.39 13.80
C LEU A 115 25.08 -1.47 13.69
N SER A 116 25.41 -2.72 14.00
CA SER A 116 24.48 -3.86 13.99
C SER A 116 23.52 -3.85 15.20
N THR A 117 22.76 -2.77 15.35
CA THR A 117 21.78 -2.59 16.43
C THR A 117 20.51 -3.41 16.19
N GLY A 118 20.14 -3.60 14.92
CA GLY A 118 18.86 -4.14 14.48
C GLY A 118 17.74 -3.11 14.36
N LEU A 119 18.05 -1.84 14.60
CA LEU A 119 17.14 -0.71 14.43
C LEU A 119 17.29 -0.15 13.02
N VAL A 120 16.19 0.10 12.32
CA VAL A 120 16.26 0.74 11.00
C VAL A 120 16.05 2.25 11.20
N ASP A 121 17.15 2.93 11.50
CA ASP A 121 17.26 4.38 11.58
C ASP A 121 17.51 5.02 10.19
N THR A 122 17.59 6.34 10.12
CA THR A 122 17.81 7.09 8.88
C THR A 122 19.05 6.62 8.11
N ASP A 123 20.15 6.29 8.79
CA ASP A 123 21.37 5.81 8.14
C ASP A 123 21.19 4.42 7.54
N THR A 124 20.50 3.53 8.26
CA THR A 124 20.17 2.18 7.78
C THR A 124 19.20 2.24 6.60
N TRP A 125 18.19 3.09 6.70
CA TRP A 125 17.24 3.40 5.63
C TRP A 125 17.96 3.90 4.38
N ALA A 126 18.84 4.90 4.51
CA ALA A 126 19.67 5.38 3.42
C ALA A 126 20.48 4.25 2.76
N ALA A 127 21.11 3.38 3.56
CA ALA A 127 21.84 2.24 3.03
C ALA A 127 20.94 1.23 2.30
N LEU A 128 19.72 1.00 2.78
CA LEU A 128 18.76 0.11 2.13
C LEU A 128 18.32 0.64 0.76
N TRP A 129 18.25 1.96 0.52
CA TRP A 129 17.97 2.50 -0.82
C TRP A 129 19.19 2.56 -1.74
N ARG A 130 20.42 2.59 -1.21
CA ARG A 130 21.66 2.71 -2.02
C ARG A 130 21.99 1.50 -2.93
N GLY A 131 21.06 0.57 -3.16
CA GLY A 131 21.28 -0.63 -3.97
C GLY A 131 20.46 -0.73 -5.25
N ASP A 132 19.81 0.33 -5.72
CA ASP A 132 19.19 0.40 -7.08
C ASP A 132 19.30 1.81 -7.71
N ALA A 133 20.07 2.72 -7.12
CA ALA A 133 20.29 4.08 -7.63
C ALA A 133 21.69 4.21 -8.25
N PRO A 134 21.84 4.70 -9.50
CA PRO A 134 23.13 5.18 -9.99
C PRO A 134 23.62 6.29 -9.06
N ALA A 135 24.91 6.26 -8.73
CA ALA A 135 25.57 7.18 -7.80
C ALA A 135 25.74 8.61 -8.36
N ASP A 136 24.88 9.04 -9.29
CA ASP A 136 25.09 10.20 -10.14
C ASP A 136 23.82 11.04 -10.38
N ALA A 137 22.82 10.96 -9.49
CA ALA A 137 21.72 11.94 -9.43
C ALA A 137 22.08 13.12 -8.49
N GLY A 138 23.21 13.75 -8.74
CA GLY A 138 23.71 14.91 -8.00
C GLY A 138 24.74 15.68 -8.79
N ALA A 139 24.28 16.45 -9.78
CA ALA A 139 24.99 17.54 -10.43
C ALA A 139 24.09 18.77 -10.49
#